data_AF-A0A2M8P5V4-F1
#
_entry.id   AF-A0A2M8P5V4-F1
#
_cell.length_a   1.000
_cell.length_b   1.000
_cell.length_c   1.000
_cell.angle_alpha   90.00
_cell.angle_beta   90.00
_cell.angle_gamma   90.00
#
_symmetry.space_group_name_H-M   'P 1'
#
loop_
_entity.id
_entity.type
_entity.pdbx_description
1 polymer ?
#
loop_
_entity_poly.entity_id
_entity_poly.type
_entity_poly.pdbx_seq_one_letter_code
_entity_poly.pdbx_strand_id
1 'polypeptide(L)' 'PHGGGEGRTSGGRHPVTPWGVPTKGHKTRKNKRTDKMIVRRRSSK' A
#
# COMPACT_ATOMS: atom_id res chain seq x y z
N PRO A 1 -0.13 -12.71 4.97
CA PRO A 1 -1.28 -13.13 4.15
C PRO A 1 -0.92 -14.14 3.06
N HIS A 2 0.21 -13.93 2.37
CA HIS A 2 0.62 -14.75 1.22
C HIS A 2 1.30 -16.07 1.61
N GLY A 3 0.89 -16.67 2.74
CA GLY A 3 1.28 -18.03 3.10
C GLY A 3 0.37 -19.06 2.43
N GLY A 4 0.88 -20.27 2.27
CA GLY A 4 0.19 -21.38 1.62
C GLY A 4 0.66 -21.63 0.17
N GLY A 5 0.29 -22.79 -0.35
CA GLY A 5 0.74 -23.31 -1.65
C GLY A 5 2.00 -24.17 -1.52
N GLU A 6 2.09 -25.21 -2.35
CA GLU A 6 3.25 -26.11 -2.40
C GLU A 6 4.43 -25.43 -3.11
N GLY A 7 5.63 -25.52 -2.54
CA GLY A 7 6.81 -24.84 -3.05
C GLY A 7 6.79 -23.32 -2.87
N ARG A 8 7.58 -22.59 -3.66
CA ARG A 8 7.61 -21.12 -3.61
C ARG A 8 6.51 -20.54 -4.49
N THR A 9 5.39 -20.19 -3.90
CA THR A 9 4.25 -19.58 -4.61
C THR A 9 4.02 -18.13 -4.18
N SER A 10 3.32 -17.37 -5.02
CA SER A 10 3.02 -15.95 -4.80
C SER A 10 1.75 -15.70 -3.97
N GLY A 11 1.10 -16.74 -3.45
CA GLY A 11 -0.14 -16.62 -2.67
C GLY A 11 -1.38 -16.13 -3.45
N GLY A 12 -1.27 -15.93 -4.77
CA GLY A 12 -2.39 -15.65 -5.69
C GLY A 12 -3.14 -14.33 -5.49
N ARG A 13 -2.61 -13.41 -4.68
CA ARG A 13 -3.29 -12.17 -4.28
C ARG A 13 -2.41 -10.95 -4.50
N HIS A 14 -3.02 -9.76 -4.58
CA HIS A 14 -2.27 -8.50 -4.61
C HIS A 14 -1.34 -8.39 -3.39
N PRO A 15 -0.12 -7.87 -3.55
CA PRO A 15 0.86 -7.80 -2.48
C PRO A 15 0.37 -6.91 -1.35
N VAL A 16 0.43 -7.44 -0.13
CA VAL A 16 -0.14 -6.86 1.08
C VAL A 16 0.78 -7.12 2.26
N THR A 17 0.71 -6.23 3.26
CA THR A 17 1.36 -6.40 4.57
C THR A 17 0.80 -7.60 5.33
N PRO A 18 1.44 -8.08 6.41
CA PRO A 18 0.88 -9.11 7.30
C PRO A 18 -0.58 -8.89 7.72
N TRP A 19 -1.01 -7.62 7.83
CA TRP A 19 -2.35 -7.20 8.26
C TRP A 19 -3.30 -6.85 7.10
N GLY A 20 -2.92 -7.13 5.85
CA GLY A 20 -3.80 -6.96 4.69
C GLY A 20 -3.78 -5.59 4.03
N VAL A 21 -3.00 -4.62 4.53
CA VAL A 21 -2.83 -3.31 3.86
C VAL A 21 -2.05 -3.50 2.55
N PRO A 22 -2.53 -3.01 1.39
CA PRO A 22 -1.82 -3.13 0.12
C PRO A 22 -0.47 -2.41 0.11
N THR A 23 0.56 -3.01 -0.49
CA THR A 23 1.92 -2.45 -0.49
C THR A 23 2.33 -1.78 -1.79
N LYS A 24 1.61 -2.03 -2.89
CA LYS A 24 1.87 -1.38 -4.20
C LYS A 24 0.90 -0.23 -4.43
N GLY A 25 1.44 1.00 -4.52
CA GLY A 25 0.69 2.21 -4.92
C GLY A 25 -0.30 2.77 -3.88
N HIS A 26 -0.48 2.10 -2.74
CA HIS A 26 -1.45 2.51 -1.73
C HIS A 26 -0.94 3.69 -0.89
N LYS A 27 -1.66 4.83 -0.93
CA LYS A 27 -1.37 5.98 -0.07
C LYS A 27 -1.98 5.75 1.31
N THR A 28 -1.14 5.73 2.34
CA THR A 28 -1.57 5.48 3.73
C THR A 28 -2.12 6.72 4.43
N ARG A 29 -1.75 7.94 3.98
CA ARG A 29 -2.25 9.20 4.56
C ARG A 29 -3.61 9.59 3.97
N LYS A 30 -4.62 9.74 4.84
CA LYS A 30 -6.00 10.11 4.48
C LYS A 30 -6.53 11.41 5.12
N ASN A 31 -5.81 11.99 6.08
CA ASN A 31 -6.30 13.16 6.82
C ASN A 31 -6.33 14.42 5.92
N LYS A 32 -7.55 14.91 5.65
CA LYS A 32 -7.81 16.10 4.82
C LYS A 32 -7.44 17.42 5.50
N ARG A 33 -7.46 17.48 6.84
CA ARG A 33 -7.14 18.73 7.58
C ARG A 33 -5.71 19.19 7.32
N THR A 34 -4.78 18.24 7.23
CA THR A 34 -3.36 18.54 6.99
C THR A 34 -3.02 18.75 5.52
N ASP A 35 -3.92 18.40 4.58
CA ASP A 35 -3.70 18.63 3.15
C ASP A 35 -3.63 20.11 2.78
N LYS A 36 -4.30 21.00 3.53
CA LYS A 36 -4.35 22.43 3.25
C LYS A 36 -2.99 23.14 3.29
N MET A 37 -2.05 22.59 4.05
CA MET A 37 -0.70 23.17 4.20
C MET A 37 0.32 22.53 3.22
N ILE A 38 -0.12 21.61 2.36
CA ILE A 38 0.77 20.90 1.42
C ILE A 38 0.81 21.66 0.09
N VAL A 39 1.90 22.36 -0.17
CA VAL A 39 2.10 23.14 -1.41
C VAL A 39 2.37 22.24 -2.63
N ARG A 40 3.18 21.19 -2.49
CA ARG A 40 3.49 20.23 -3.57
C ARG A 40 3.67 18.82 -3.01
N ARG A 41 3.19 17.81 -3.74
CA ARG A 41 3.41 16.38 -3.38
C ARG A 41 4.66 15.87 -4.08
N ARG A 42 5.40 14.95 -3.45
CA ARG A 42 6.64 14.38 -4.01
C ARG A 42 6.48 13.80 -5.42
N SER A 43 5.31 13.23 -5.71
CA SER A 43 5.01 12.57 -6.99
C SER A 43 4.29 13.48 -8.01
N SER A 44 3.95 14.73 -7.68
CA SER A 44 3.54 15.66 -8.72
C SER A 44 4.81 16.10 -9.43
N LYS A 45 4.99 15.67 -10.68
CA LYS A 45 6.00 16.22 -11.60
C LYS A 45 5.41 17.46 -12.26
#